data_AF-A0A540LLZ8-F1
#
_entry.id   AF-A0A540LLZ8-F1
#
_cell.length_a   1.000
_cell.length_b   1.000
_cell.length_c   1.000
_cell.angle_alpha   90.00
_cell.angle_beta   90.00
_cell.angle_gamma   90.00
#
_symmetry.space_group_name_H-M   'P 1'
#
loop_
_entity.id
_entity.type
_entity.pdbx_description
1 polymer ?
#
loop_
_entity_poly.entity_id
_entity_poly.type
_entity_poly.pdbx_seq_one_letter_code
_entity_poly.pdbx_strand_id
1 'polypeptide(L)'
;MSCLHVSGVVALIKSAHPNWSPAVIRYALITTANTRDTSFDSILADGSTKASIPLTLVLATLIDPIKPMDPGLVYDMKTSVYALFLCNIGYTGDQINQIFFALPELTQAVHKYQLQIFSINYPSITVSNFQSPIHLDDQKKRPQRGEN
;
A
#
# COMPACT_ATOMS: atom_id res chain seq x y z
N MET A 1 15.28 -10.45 6.97
CA MET A 1 14.93 -11.64 6.17
C MET A 1 13.41 -11.71 5.93
N SER A 2 12.83 -10.69 5.27
CA SER A 2 11.36 -10.57 5.13
C SER A 2 10.91 -10.52 3.67
N CYS A 3 11.74 -9.95 2.77
CA CYS A 3 11.45 -9.85 1.34
C CYS A 3 11.10 -11.19 0.67
N LEU A 4 11.87 -12.26 0.98
CA LEU A 4 11.60 -13.61 0.45
C LEU A 4 10.25 -14.17 0.93
N HIS A 5 9.86 -13.91 2.18
CA HIS A 5 8.56 -14.34 2.72
C HIS A 5 7.41 -13.63 2.00
N VAL A 6 7.50 -12.30 1.82
CA VAL A 6 6.49 -11.54 1.06
C VAL A 6 6.41 -12.03 -0.38
N SER A 7 7.55 -12.31 -1.01
CA SER A 7 7.60 -12.82 -2.38
C SER A 7 6.90 -14.18 -2.53
N GLY A 8 7.06 -15.08 -1.55
CA GLY A 8 6.36 -16.36 -1.51
C GLY A 8 4.84 -16.20 -1.40
N VAL A 9 4.36 -15.30 -0.54
CA VAL A 9 2.92 -15.02 -0.41
C VAL A 9 2.37 -14.38 -1.69
N VAL A 10 3.09 -13.43 -2.29
CA VAL A 10 2.72 -12.82 -3.57
C VAL A 10 2.60 -13.87 -4.68
N ALA A 11 3.55 -14.81 -4.75
CA ALA A 11 3.51 -15.90 -5.72
C ALA A 11 2.28 -16.79 -5.52
N LEU A 12 1.93 -17.10 -4.27
CA LEU A 12 0.73 -17.87 -3.94
C LEU A 12 -0.55 -17.14 -4.36
N ILE A 13 -0.67 -15.85 -4.03
CA ILE A 13 -1.83 -15.02 -4.43
C ILE A 13 -1.93 -14.94 -5.94
N LYS A 14 -0.80 -14.75 -6.65
CA LYS A 14 -0.79 -14.68 -8.12
C LYS A 14 -1.18 -16.01 -8.77
N SER A 15 -0.84 -17.13 -8.15
CA SER A 15 -1.27 -18.47 -8.59
C SER A 15 -2.79 -18.65 -8.45
N ALA A 16 -3.37 -18.19 -7.33
CA ALA A 16 -4.81 -18.26 -7.08
C ALA A 16 -5.61 -17.24 -7.92
N HIS A 17 -5.04 -16.07 -8.19
CA HIS A 17 -5.66 -14.97 -8.94
C HIS A 17 -4.79 -14.51 -10.12
N PRO A 18 -4.71 -15.27 -11.23
CA PRO A 18 -3.82 -14.96 -12.35
C PRO A 18 -4.11 -13.63 -13.02
N ASN A 19 -5.37 -13.18 -12.99
CA ASN A 19 -5.80 -11.94 -13.64
C ASN A 19 -5.54 -10.68 -12.82
N TRP A 20 -5.14 -10.80 -11.55
CA TRP A 20 -4.88 -9.64 -10.70
C TRP A 20 -3.63 -8.90 -11.14
N SER A 21 -3.73 -7.57 -11.21
CA SER A 21 -2.58 -6.70 -11.46
C SER A 21 -1.65 -6.68 -10.24
N PRO A 22 -0.38 -6.28 -10.42
CA PRO A 22 0.53 -6.06 -9.29
C PRO A 22 0.00 -5.04 -8.27
N ALA A 23 -0.79 -4.06 -8.74
CA ALA A 23 -1.39 -3.06 -7.87
C ALA A 23 -2.48 -3.65 -6.98
N VAL A 24 -3.33 -4.52 -7.53
CA VAL A 24 -4.38 -5.22 -6.78
C VAL A 24 -3.77 -6.14 -5.70
N ILE A 25 -2.72 -6.89 -6.04
CA ILE A 25 -2.06 -7.77 -5.08
C ILE A 25 -1.43 -6.95 -3.93
N ARG A 26 -0.79 -5.83 -4.27
CA ARG A 26 -0.27 -4.91 -3.25
C ARG A 26 -1.39 -4.36 -2.37
N TYR A 27 -2.50 -3.95 -2.98
CA TYR A 27 -3.66 -3.43 -2.25
C TYR A 27 -4.20 -4.45 -1.24
N ALA A 28 -4.41 -5.68 -1.70
CA ALA A 28 -4.90 -6.78 -0.87
C ALA A 28 -3.97 -6.98 0.33
N LEU A 29 -2.66 -7.12 0.09
CA LEU A 29 -1.67 -7.32 1.15
C LEU A 29 -1.66 -6.20 2.20
N ILE A 30 -1.72 -4.94 1.76
CA ILE A 30 -1.66 -3.78 2.67
C ILE A 30 -2.92 -3.66 3.51
N THR A 31 -4.09 -3.87 2.91
CA THR A 31 -5.38 -3.67 3.61
C THR A 31 -5.77 -4.84 4.50
N THR A 32 -5.28 -6.04 4.22
CA THR A 32 -5.51 -7.21 5.08
C THR A 32 -4.40 -7.45 6.10
N ALA A 33 -3.37 -6.58 6.14
CA ALA A 33 -2.27 -6.68 7.10
C ALA A 33 -2.80 -6.57 8.54
N ASN A 34 -2.28 -7.41 9.44
CA ASN A 34 -2.66 -7.37 10.84
C ASN A 34 -1.94 -6.22 11.56
N THR A 35 -2.70 -5.40 12.26
CA THR A 35 -2.21 -4.24 13.03
C THR A 35 -1.85 -4.59 14.47
N ARG A 36 -2.10 -5.84 14.87
CA ARG A 36 -1.94 -6.36 16.23
C ARG A 36 -0.99 -7.54 16.26
N ASP A 37 -0.28 -7.68 17.37
CA ASP A 37 0.54 -8.85 17.64
C ASP A 37 -0.30 -10.06 18.10
N THR A 38 0.35 -11.17 18.42
CA THR A 38 -0.30 -12.39 18.94
C THR A 38 -0.95 -12.20 20.31
N SER A 39 -0.59 -11.15 21.04
CA SER A 39 -1.18 -10.76 22.33
C SER A 39 -2.38 -9.81 22.17
N PHE A 40 -2.75 -9.49 20.92
CA PHE A 40 -3.79 -8.51 20.54
C PHE A 40 -3.46 -7.05 20.89
N ASP A 41 -2.20 -6.76 21.18
CA ASP A 41 -1.71 -5.40 21.43
C ASP A 41 -1.18 -4.75 20.16
N SER A 42 -1.05 -3.43 20.18
CA SER A 42 -0.49 -2.68 19.05
C SER A 42 0.96 -3.06 18.84
N ILE A 43 1.35 -3.33 17.59
CA ILE A 43 2.73 -3.71 17.29
C ILE A 43 3.65 -2.52 17.57
N LEU A 44 4.65 -2.76 18.40
CA LEU A 44 5.62 -1.77 18.84
C LEU A 44 6.73 -1.59 17.82
N ALA A 45 7.25 -0.37 17.69
CA ALA A 45 8.43 -0.12 16.88
C ALA A 45 9.69 -0.52 17.66
N ASP A 46 10.45 -1.49 17.14
CA ASP A 46 11.82 -1.87 17.51
C ASP A 46 12.33 -1.35 18.88
N GLY A 47 12.00 -2.07 19.96
CA GLY A 47 12.47 -1.78 21.33
C GLY A 47 11.84 -0.57 22.02
N SER A 48 10.91 0.14 21.37
CA SER A 48 10.17 1.26 21.95
C SER A 48 8.85 0.82 22.59
N THR A 49 8.40 1.54 23.61
CA THR A 49 7.03 1.42 24.16
C THR A 49 5.98 2.14 23.31
N LYS A 50 6.40 2.78 22.20
CA LYS A 50 5.52 3.51 21.29
C LYS A 50 4.98 2.59 20.21
N ALA A 51 3.68 2.70 19.94
CA ALA A 51 3.04 2.03 18.82
C ALA A 51 3.77 2.38 17.52
N SER A 52 3.95 1.38 16.65
CA SER A 52 4.54 1.58 15.34
C SER A 52 3.71 2.55 14.50
N ILE A 53 4.40 3.42 13.76
CA ILE A 53 3.78 4.33 12.80
C ILE A 53 3.01 3.46 11.80
N PRO A 54 1.80 3.82 11.33
CA PRO A 54 1.03 3.03 10.37
C PRO A 54 1.84 2.60 9.12
N LEU A 55 2.78 3.43 8.68
CA LEU A 55 3.71 3.11 7.59
C LEU A 55 4.66 1.96 7.95
N THR A 56 5.17 1.95 9.18
CA THR A 56 6.00 0.85 9.71
C THR A 56 5.15 -0.40 9.91
N LEU A 57 3.91 -0.27 10.35
CA LEU A 57 2.99 -1.38 10.58
C LEU A 57 2.69 -2.16 9.29
N VAL A 58 2.41 -1.48 8.17
CA VAL A 58 2.21 -2.14 6.87
C VAL A 58 3.48 -2.86 6.38
N LEU A 59 4.66 -2.34 6.71
CA LEU A 59 5.95 -2.89 6.28
C LEU A 59 6.50 -3.97 7.24
N ALA A 60 6.07 -3.98 8.50
CA ALA A 60 6.70 -4.76 9.57
C ALA A 60 5.91 -6.00 10.02
N THR A 61 4.66 -6.20 9.59
CA THR A 61 3.77 -7.14 10.30
C THR A 61 3.26 -8.33 9.51
N LEU A 62 3.02 -9.39 10.28
CA LEU A 62 2.47 -10.71 9.93
C LEU A 62 1.47 -10.64 8.78
N ILE A 63 1.96 -10.88 7.57
CA ILE A 63 1.10 -11.12 6.42
C ILE A 63 0.29 -12.38 6.73
N ASP A 64 -1.01 -12.21 6.88
CA ASP A 64 -1.94 -13.33 6.87
C ASP A 64 -1.94 -13.90 5.45
N PRO A 65 -1.57 -15.16 5.21
CA PRO A 65 -1.52 -15.71 3.85
C PRO A 65 -2.91 -15.98 3.26
N ILE A 66 -3.96 -15.98 4.09
CA ILE A 66 -5.33 -16.36 3.69
C ILE A 66 -6.17 -15.12 3.41
N LYS A 67 -6.15 -14.12 4.30
CA LYS A 67 -6.99 -12.91 4.14
C LYS A 67 -6.82 -12.16 2.80
N PRO A 68 -5.61 -11.99 2.23
CA PRO A 68 -5.43 -11.31 0.96
C PRO A 68 -6.06 -12.04 -0.24
N MET A 69 -6.50 -13.29 -0.09
CA MET A 69 -7.19 -14.04 -1.14
C MET A 69 -8.59 -13.52 -1.42
N ASP A 70 -9.23 -12.88 -0.43
CA ASP A 70 -10.51 -12.17 -0.59
C ASP A 70 -10.48 -10.86 0.22
N PRO A 71 -9.86 -9.81 -0.32
CA PRO A 71 -9.76 -8.50 0.33
C PRO A 71 -11.09 -7.71 0.29
N GLY A 72 -12.13 -8.24 -0.37
CA GLY A 72 -13.41 -7.57 -0.60
C GLY A 72 -13.30 -6.44 -1.63
N LEU A 73 -12.83 -5.27 -1.22
CA LEU A 73 -12.61 -4.13 -2.12
C LEU A 73 -11.16 -4.16 -2.62
N VAL A 74 -10.94 -3.85 -3.89
CA VAL A 74 -9.60 -3.66 -4.45
C VAL A 74 -9.55 -2.43 -5.32
N TYR A 75 -8.40 -1.75 -5.27
CA TYR A 75 -8.13 -0.56 -6.06
C TYR A 75 -7.02 -0.89 -7.05
N ASP A 76 -7.39 -1.00 -8.33
CA ASP A 76 -6.44 -1.26 -9.42
C ASP A 76 -5.87 0.05 -9.99
N MET A 77 -4.67 -0.03 -10.56
CA MET A 77 -4.03 1.04 -11.32
C MET A 77 -3.16 0.45 -12.43
N LYS A 78 -3.20 1.13 -13.58
CA LYS A 78 -2.39 0.79 -14.74
C LYS A 78 -0.98 1.35 -14.62
N THR A 79 -0.03 0.71 -15.31
CA THR A 79 1.35 1.16 -15.43
C THR A 79 1.47 2.60 -15.94
N SER A 80 0.54 3.05 -16.79
CA SER A 80 0.49 4.43 -17.29
C SER A 80 0.28 5.48 -16.18
N VAL A 81 -0.43 5.14 -15.10
CA VAL A 81 -0.62 6.03 -13.94
C VAL A 81 0.70 6.25 -13.20
N TYR A 82 1.55 5.22 -13.12
CA TYR A 82 2.90 5.36 -12.56
C TYR A 82 3.80 6.25 -13.43
N ALA A 83 3.71 6.14 -14.75
CA ALA A 83 4.47 7.02 -15.66
C ALA A 83 4.04 8.49 -15.54
N LEU A 84 2.74 8.74 -15.43
CA LEU A 84 2.20 10.08 -15.18
C LEU A 84 2.65 10.62 -13.81
N PHE A 85 2.66 9.77 -12.78
CA PHE A 85 3.20 10.13 -11.47
C PHE A 85 4.67 10.53 -11.55
N LEU A 86 5.51 9.74 -12.24
CA LEU A 86 6.93 10.05 -12.43
C LEU A 86 7.13 11.38 -13.19
N CYS A 87 6.34 11.65 -14.22
CA CYS A 87 6.40 12.92 -14.93
C CYS A 87 6.07 14.10 -14.01
N ASN A 88 5.03 13.97 -13.18
CA ASN A 88 4.59 15.04 -12.30
C ASN A 88 5.58 15.38 -11.17
N ILE A 89 6.40 14.41 -10.76
CA ILE A 89 7.49 14.66 -9.79
C ILE A 89 8.79 15.12 -10.47
N GLY A 90 8.80 15.33 -11.79
CA GLY A 90 9.89 15.96 -12.53
C GLY A 90 10.80 15.03 -13.32
N TYR A 91 10.45 13.75 -13.53
CA TYR A 91 11.23 12.85 -14.38
C TYR A 91 11.07 13.22 -15.86
N THR A 92 12.16 13.13 -16.62
CA THR A 92 12.13 13.37 -18.06
C THR A 92 11.59 12.15 -18.81
N GLY A 93 11.09 12.36 -20.04
CA GLY A 93 10.60 11.26 -20.89
C GLY A 93 11.65 10.16 -21.11
N ASP A 94 12.92 10.52 -21.24
CA ASP A 94 14.03 9.57 -21.40
C ASP A 94 14.25 8.72 -20.14
N GLN A 95 14.17 9.32 -18.96
CA GLN A 95 14.28 8.59 -17.68
C GLN A 95 13.11 7.63 -17.49
N ILE A 96 11.89 8.07 -17.82
CA ILE A 96 10.69 7.23 -17.77
C ILE A 96 10.82 6.06 -18.76
N ASN A 97 11.32 6.32 -19.97
CA ASN A 97 11.58 5.28 -20.97
C ASN A 97 12.61 4.25 -20.50
N GLN A 98 13.66 4.68 -19.79
CA GLN A 98 14.63 3.75 -19.20
C GLN A 98 14.02 2.88 -18.10
N ILE A 99 13.13 3.44 -17.27
CA ILE A 99 12.45 2.71 -16.20
C ILE A 99 11.45 1.67 -16.76
N PHE A 100 10.73 2.02 -17.82
CA PHE A 100 9.68 1.17 -18.41
C PHE A 100 10.13 0.38 -19.65
N PHE A 101 11.44 0.32 -19.92
CA PHE A 101 12.02 -0.43 -21.05
C PHE A 101 11.40 -0.04 -22.42
N ALA A 102 11.31 1.27 -22.69
CA ALA A 102 10.92 1.83 -23.98
C ALA A 102 9.52 1.43 -24.49
N LEU A 103 8.50 1.40 -23.61
CA LEU A 103 7.09 1.32 -24.02
C LEU A 103 6.63 2.65 -24.66
N PRO A 104 6.48 2.73 -26.00
CA PRO A 104 6.23 3.99 -26.70
C PRO A 104 4.86 4.60 -26.37
N GLU A 105 3.88 3.75 -26.04
CA GLU A 105 2.52 4.16 -25.71
C GLU A 105 2.44 4.95 -24.39
N LEU A 106 3.40 4.74 -23.48
CA LEU A 106 3.39 5.37 -22.16
C LEU A 106 3.88 6.82 -22.20
N THR A 107 4.84 7.13 -23.06
CA THR A 107 5.44 8.48 -23.16
C THR A 107 4.53 9.47 -23.89
N GLN A 108 3.70 9.01 -24.82
CA GLN A 108 2.73 9.87 -25.50
C GLN A 108 1.54 10.26 -24.60
N ALA A 109 1.19 9.41 -23.62
CA ALA A 109 0.14 9.70 -22.64
C ALA A 109 0.57 10.78 -21.63
N VAL A 110 1.88 10.89 -21.34
CA VAL A 110 2.45 11.84 -20.38
C VAL A 110 2.26 13.30 -20.81
N HIS A 111 2.33 13.58 -22.11
CA HIS A 111 2.10 14.93 -22.64
C HIS A 111 0.63 15.37 -22.65
N LYS A 112 -0.31 14.45 -22.46
CA LYS A 112 -1.75 14.71 -22.65
C LYS A 112 -2.51 14.88 -21.33
N TYR A 113 -2.00 14.36 -20.23
CA TYR A 113 -2.71 14.33 -18.94
C TYR A 113 -1.85 14.89 -17.82
N GLN A 114 -2.30 15.99 -17.23
CA GLN A 114 -1.73 16.54 -16.00
C GLN A 114 -2.50 15.93 -14.82
N LEU A 115 -2.03 14.81 -14.27
CA LEU A 115 -2.57 14.30 -13.02
C LEU A 115 -2.19 15.25 -11.88
N GLN A 116 -3.07 15.49 -10.91
CA GLN A 116 -2.64 16.06 -9.64
C GLN A 116 -1.75 15.03 -8.93
N ILE A 117 -0.59 15.46 -8.42
CA ILE A 117 0.45 14.62 -7.77
C ILE A 117 -0.13 13.70 -6.68
N PHE A 118 -1.25 14.11 -6.07
CA PHE A 118 -1.89 13.43 -4.94
C PHE A 118 -2.97 12.39 -5.30
N SER A 119 -3.25 12.16 -6.59
CA SER A 119 -4.36 11.30 -7.03
C SER A 119 -3.92 9.91 -7.50
N ILE A 120 -2.83 9.37 -6.95
CA ILE A 120 -2.50 7.96 -7.17
C ILE A 120 -3.37 7.07 -6.29
N ASN A 121 -3.93 6.01 -6.87
CA ASN A 121 -4.80 5.06 -6.18
C ASN A 121 -3.99 4.10 -5.29
N TYR A 122 -3.36 4.65 -4.26
CA TYR A 122 -2.46 3.93 -3.37
C TYR A 122 -3.14 3.65 -2.02
N PRO A 123 -3.01 2.46 -1.43
CA PRO A 123 -3.66 2.07 -0.17
C PRO A 123 -3.11 2.78 1.09
N SER A 124 -2.47 3.94 0.93
CA SER A 124 -2.00 4.75 2.05
C SER A 124 -2.04 6.23 1.67
N ILE A 125 -2.34 7.06 2.66
CA ILE A 125 -2.32 8.51 2.51
C ILE A 125 -1.08 9.05 3.21
N THR A 126 -0.27 9.81 2.48
CA THR A 126 0.90 10.49 3.02
C THR A 126 0.69 12.00 2.93
N VAL A 127 0.89 12.69 4.04
CA VAL A 127 0.85 14.16 4.10
C VAL A 127 2.20 14.63 4.63
N SER A 128 2.87 15.46 3.84
CA SER A 128 4.16 16.05 4.17
C SER A 128 3.98 17.39 4.89
N ASN A 129 5.00 17.79 5.67
CA ASN A 129 5.10 19.11 6.30
C ASN A 129 4.04 19.38 7.40
N PHE A 130 3.83 18.41 8.28
CA PHE A 130 3.06 18.64 9.51
C PHE A 130 3.89 19.44 10.52
N GLN A 131 3.30 20.52 11.03
CA GLN A 131 3.89 21.35 12.09
C GLN A 131 3.74 20.72 13.48
N SER A 132 2.83 19.76 13.65
CA SER A 132 2.60 19.04 14.90
C SER A 132 2.05 17.62 14.66
N PRO A 133 2.26 16.67 15.60
CA PRO A 133 1.67 15.35 15.52
C PRO A 133 0.14 15.41 15.60
N ILE A 134 -0.56 14.70 14.71
CA ILE A 134 -2.02 14.57 14.74
C ILE A 134 -2.37 13.19 15.27
N HIS A 135 -3.15 13.15 16.36
CA HIS A 135 -3.82 11.92 16.78
C HIS A 135 -5.15 11.79 16.04
N LEU A 136 -5.27 10.74 15.24
CA LEU A 136 -6.55 10.29 14.70
C LEU A 136 -7.21 9.43 15.77
N ASP A 137 -8.20 9.99 16.47
CA ASP A 137 -9.04 9.21 17.38
C ASP A 137 -9.91 8.24 16.57
N ASP A 138 -9.57 6.96 16.64
CA ASP A 138 -10.42 5.88 16.12
C ASP A 138 -11.63 5.72 17.06
N GLN A 139 -12.74 6.40 16.75
CA GLN A 139 -14.01 6.34 17.49
C GLN A 139 -14.74 5.01 17.24
N LYS A 140 -14.05 3.86 17.37
CA LYS A 140 -14.71 2.56 17.44
C LYS A 140 -15.29 2.37 18.84
N LYS A 141 -16.47 2.96 19.08
CA LYS A 141 -17.30 2.67 20.26
C LYS A 141 -17.48 1.16 20.37
N ARG A 142 -16.87 0.53 21.39
CA ARG A 142 -17.19 -0.85 21.76
C ARG A 142 -18.64 -0.89 22.24
N PRO A 143 -19.49 -1.82 21.79
CA PRO A 143 -20.68 -2.16 22.55
C PRO A 143 -20.20 -2.74 23.89
N GLN A 144 -20.61 -2.13 25.00
CA GLN A 144 -20.42 -2.73 26.32
C GLN A 144 -21.16 -4.06 26.33
N ARG A 145 -20.41 -5.16 26.41
CA ARG A 145 -20.96 -6.47 26.76
C ARG A 145 -21.40 -6.35 28.22
N GLY A 146 -22.68 -6.08 28.43
CA GLY A 146 -23.29 -6.18 29.74
C GLY A 146 -23.15 -7.62 30.23
N GLU A 147 -22.47 -7.78 31.35
CA GLU A 147 -22.68 -8.94 32.21
C GLU A 147 -24.07 -8.80 32.83
N ASN A 148 -24.95 -9.75 32.51
CA ASN A 148 -26.09 -10.16 33.32
C ASN A 148 -26.15 -11.69 33.23
#